data_AF-A0A497HZ84-F1
#
_entry.id   AF-A0A497HZ84-F1
#
_cell.length_a   1.000
_cell.length_b   1.000
_cell.length_c   1.000
_cell.angle_alpha   90.00
_cell.angle_beta   90.00
_cell.angle_gamma   90.00
#
_symmetry.space_group_name_H-M   'P 1'
#
loop_
_entity.id
_entity.type
_entity.pdbx_description
1 polymer ?
#
loop_
_entity_poly.entity_id
_entity_poly.type
_entity_poly.pdbx_seq_one_letter_code
_entity_poly.pdbx_strand_id
1 'polypeptide(L)' 'MIWKSHVFYYTVCPRKYYLAYVKKIKVNPTKEMVYGNLFHKLREYISKNESKILKNIKLTYSFEEIVS' A
#
# COMPACT_ATOMS: atom_id res chain seq x y z
N MET A 1 -11.41 2.08 18.64
CA MET A 1 -10.94 2.86 17.48
C MET A 1 -11.61 2.31 16.23
N ILE A 2 -12.54 3.05 15.63
CA ILE A 2 -13.24 2.62 14.41
C ILE A 2 -12.40 3.10 13.22
N TRP A 3 -11.91 2.17 12.41
CA TRP A 3 -11.14 2.51 11.22
C TRP A 3 -12.07 3.14 10.17
N LYS A 4 -11.65 4.22 9.50
CA LYS A 4 -12.45 4.90 8.46
C LYS A 4 -12.95 3.93 7.38
N SER A 5 -12.14 2.92 7.05
CA SER A 5 -12.51 1.85 6.12
C SER A 5 -13.73 1.04 6.58
N HIS A 6 -13.89 0.77 7.88
CA HIS A 6 -15.03 0.02 8.40
C HIS A 6 -16.34 0.78 8.21
N VAL A 7 -16.33 2.10 8.44
CA VAL A 7 -17.51 2.95 8.23
C VAL A 7 -17.92 2.91 6.76
N PHE A 8 -16.96 3.07 5.85
CA PHE A 8 -17.21 3.01 4.40
C PHE A 8 -17.76 1.65 3.96
N TYR A 9 -17.18 0.54 4.42
CA TYR A 9 -17.67 -0.79 4.06
C TYR A 9 -19.07 -1.08 4.62
N TYR A 10 -19.36 -0.59 5.83
CA TYR A 10 -20.68 -0.72 6.43
C TYR A 10 -21.73 0.09 5.66
N THR A 11 -21.44 1.33 5.27
CA THR A 11 -22.40 2.17 4.53
C THR A 11 -22.69 1.63 3.13
N VAL A 12 -21.69 1.07 2.45
CA VAL A 12 -21.87 0.50 1.09
C VAL A 12 -22.62 -0.83 1.13
N CYS A 13 -22.25 -1.74 2.04
CA CYS A 13 -22.93 -3.03 2.18
C CYS A 13 -22.79 -3.62 3.60
N PRO A 14 -23.78 -3.41 4.48
CA PRO A 14 -23.75 -3.89 5.87
C PRO A 14 -23.56 -5.42 5.99
N ARG A 15 -24.19 -6.19 5.10
CA ARG A 15 -24.08 -7.65 5.10
C ARG A 15 -22.67 -8.11 4.78
N LYS A 16 -22.03 -7.52 3.77
CA LYS A 16 -20.63 -7.83 3.41
C LYS A 16 -19.70 -7.48 4.56
N TYR A 17 -19.92 -6.33 5.21
CA TYR A 17 -19.19 -5.95 6.42
C TYR A 17 -19.35 -6.97 7.55
N TYR A 18 -20.58 -7.37 7.88
CA TYR A 18 -20.85 -8.34 8.93
C TYR A 18 -20.13 -9.68 8.68
N LEU A 19 -20.19 -10.18 7.44
CA LEU A 19 -19.54 -11.43 7.06
C LEU A 19 -18.01 -11.36 7.19
N ALA A 20 -17.40 -10.26 6.72
CA ALA A 20 -15.95 -10.10 6.73
C ALA A 20 -15.38 -9.78 8.12
N TYR A 21 -16.02 -8.89 8.88
CA TYR A 21 -15.44 -8.34 10.12
C TYR A 21 -16.03 -8.95 11.40
N VAL A 22 -17.31 -9.34 11.41
CA VAL A 22 -17.94 -9.98 12.59
C VAL A 22 -17.80 -11.50 12.52
N LYS A 23 -18.17 -12.10 11.38
CA LYS A 23 -18.04 -13.56 11.17
C LYS A 23 -16.65 -14.01 10.73
N LYS A 24 -15.73 -13.07 10.45
CA LYS A 24 -14.33 -13.33 10.07
C LYS A 24 -14.18 -14.28 8.86
N ILE A 25 -15.12 -14.23 7.93
CA ILE A 25 -15.02 -14.99 6.67
C ILE A 25 -13.89 -14.36 5.84
N LYS A 26 -12.85 -15.15 5.58
CA LYS A 26 -11.67 -14.69 4.85
C LYS A 26 -11.84 -14.94 3.36
N VAL A 27 -11.49 -13.92 2.57
CA VAL A 27 -11.32 -14.04 1.12
C VAL A 27 -9.81 -14.09 0.85
N ASN A 28 -9.40 -14.98 -0.05
CA ASN A 28 -8.00 -15.07 -0.43
C ASN A 28 -7.56 -13.79 -1.18
N PRO A 29 -6.31 -13.34 -0.96
CA PRO A 29 -5.81 -12.17 -1.66
C PRO A 29 -5.73 -12.44 -3.17
N THR A 30 -6.09 -11.43 -3.97
CA THR A 30 -5.86 -11.49 -5.41
C THR A 30 -4.38 -11.22 -5.73
N LYS A 31 -3.94 -11.62 -6.93
CA LYS A 31 -2.57 -11.36 -7.38
C LYS A 31 -2.23 -9.86 -7.32
N GLU A 32 -3.15 -9.01 -7.72
CA GLU A 32 -3.02 -7.55 -7.69
C GLU A 32 -2.79 -7.01 -6.27
N MET A 33 -3.50 -7.54 -5.27
CA MET A 33 -3.28 -7.14 -3.86
C MET A 33 -1.88 -7.50 -3.39
N VAL A 34 -1.36 -8.66 -3.82
CA VAL A 34 0.01 -9.07 -3.48
C VAL A 34 1.03 -8.15 -4.14
N TYR A 35 0.88 -7.87 -5.43
CA TYR A 35 1.76 -6.94 -6.15
C TYR A 35 1.72 -5.54 -5.55
N GLY A 36 0.54 -4.99 -5.29
CA GLY A 36 0.38 -3.68 -4.66
C GLY A 36 1.12 -3.60 -3.32
N ASN A 37 0.97 -4.63 -2.47
CA ASN A 37 1.68 -4.70 -1.20
C ASN A 37 3.21 -4.74 -1.37
N LEU A 38 3.71 -5.52 -2.33
CA LEU A 38 5.15 -5.58 -2.63
C LEU A 38 5.68 -4.22 -3.11
N PHE A 39 4.97 -3.56 -4.02
CA PHE A 39 5.37 -2.23 -4.51
C PHE A 39 5.36 -1.18 -3.40
N HIS A 40 4.35 -1.18 -2.53
CA HIS A 40 4.32 -0.28 -1.38
C HIS A 40 5.50 -0.50 -0.43
N LYS A 41 5.81 -1.76 -0.10
CA LYS A 41 6.97 -2.09 0.73
C LYS A 41 8.29 -1.66 0.09
N LEU A 42 8.45 -1.91 -1.21
CA LEU A 42 9.64 -1.53 -1.96
C LEU A 42 9.80 -0.01 -1.98
N ARG A 43 8.71 0.73 -2.22
CA ARG A 43 8.71 2.20 -2.18
C ARG A 43 9.08 2.74 -0.81
N GLU A 44 8.50 2.18 0.27
CA GLU A 44 8.87 2.58 1.63
C GLU A 44 10.33 2.30 1.93
N TYR A 45 10.84 1.15 1.49
CA TYR A 45 12.25 0.79 1.66
C TYR A 45 13.18 1.76 0.94
N ILE A 46 12.86 2.13 -0.31
CA ILE A 46 13.63 3.13 -1.07
C ILE A 46 13.57 4.47 -0.35
N SER A 47 12.36 4.96 0.00
CA SER A 47 12.21 6.27 0.64
C SER A 47 12.95 6.37 1.98
N LYS A 48 12.95 5.31 2.79
CA LYS A 48 13.71 5.27 4.06
C LYS A 48 15.21 5.27 3.84
N ASN A 49 15.69 4.69 2.74
CA ASN A 49 17.11 4.61 2.40
C ASN A 49 17.58 5.69 1.44
N GLU A 50 16.68 6.56 0.98
CA GLU A 50 16.94 7.62 0.00
C GLU A 50 18.08 8.52 0.47
N SER A 51 18.11 8.89 1.74
CA SER A 51 19.20 9.66 2.36
C SER A 51 20.56 8.92 2.39
N LYS A 52 20.57 7.58 2.45
CA LYS A 52 21.81 6.77 2.39
C LYS A 52 22.27 6.53 0.95
N ILE A 53 21.32 6.35 0.03
CA ILE A 53 21.58 6.18 -1.41
C ILE A 53 22.13 7.48 -2.00
N LEU A 54 21.49 8.61 -1.70
CA LEU A 54 21.88 9.95 -2.18
C LEU A 54 23.22 10.44 -1.61
N LYS A 55 23.66 9.96 -0.44
CA LYS A 55 25.00 10.29 0.10
C LYS A 55 26.16 9.80 -0.77
N ASN A 56 25.94 8.75 -1.56
CA ASN A 56 26.98 8.15 -2.43
C ASN A 56 26.85 8.57 -3.90
N ILE A 57 25.80 9.31 -4.26
CA ILE A 57 25.59 9.81 -5.61
C ILE A 57 25.96 11.30 -5.58
N LYS A 58 27.15 11.64 -6.09
CA LYS A 58 27.41 13.03 -6.49
C LYS A 58 26.30 13.42 -7.47
N LEU A 59 25.55 14.45 -7.09
CA LEU A 59 24.46 15.16 -7.79
C LEU A 59 24.43 15.02 -9.31
N THR A 60 23.21 15.10 -9.87
CA THR A 60 22.73 14.92 -11.25
C THR A 60 22.40 13.46 -11.52
N TYR A 61 21.15 12.99 -11.42
CA TYR A 61 20.03 13.36 -12.29
C TYR A 61 18.67 13.25 -11.57
N SER A 62 17.70 14.05 -11.99
CA SER A 62 16.32 14.05 -11.49
C SER A 62 15.57 12.80 -11.95
N PHE A 63 14.62 12.31 -11.16
CA PHE A 63 13.80 11.13 -11.48
C PHE A 63 13.02 11.29 -12.80
N GLU A 64 12.74 12.53 -13.21
CA GLU A 64 12.10 12.85 -14.50
C GLU A 64 12.99 12.53 -15.72
N GLU A 65 14.31 12.54 -15.56
CA GLU A 65 15.27 12.21 -16.62
C GLU A 65 15.46 10.69 -16.80
N ILE A 66 15.08 9.88 -15.80
CA ILE A 66 15.19 8.42 -15.86
C ILE A 66 14.00 7.78 -16.62
N VAL A 67 12.88 8.51 -16.74
CA VAL A 67 11.62 8.00 -17.30
C VAL A 67 11.36 8.49 -18.74
N SER A 68 12.19 9.39 -19.28
CA SER A 68 12.20 9.74 -20.72
C SER A 68 13.09 8.78 -21.51
#